data_AF-A0A6H1KQZ1-F1
#
_entry.id   AF-A0A6H1KQZ1-F1
#
_cell.length_a   1.000
_cell.length_b   1.000
_cell.length_c   1.000
_cell.angle_alpha   90.00
_cell.angle_beta   90.00
_cell.angle_gamma   90.00
#
_symmetry.space_group_name_H-M   'P 1'
#
loop_
_entity.id
_entity.type
_entity.pdbx_description
1 polymer ?
#
loop_
_entity_poly.entity_id
_entity_poly.type
_entity_poly.pdbx_seq_one_letter_code
_entity_poly.pdbx_strand_id
1 'polypeptide(L)'
;MRLLRALCATTLAALAVAGCATTPAERTAPPLPRTARDRDHLIDAAQQVLVDRCLARQGLTQRHTSDGADRRLQGALFGRGRPELAVTLATGYTVTAHTDGCLAAAQRDLYGDQELWFRTRVVVDNLRAEAQQRMKRDTGFARRPHAGPTAPPRHGDPAPAVPTPPTPSAAPVRAV
;
A
#
# COMPACT_ATOMS: atom_id res chain seq x y z
N MET A 1 0.99 74.26 15.07
CA MET A 1 1.70 73.14 14.39
C MET A 1 2.38 72.12 15.32
N ARG A 2 2.52 72.34 16.64
CA ARG A 2 3.07 71.33 17.57
C ARG A 2 2.03 70.38 18.19
N LEU A 3 0.75 70.77 18.22
CA LEU A 3 -0.34 69.96 18.80
C LEU A 3 -0.93 68.90 17.85
N LEU A 4 -0.72 69.02 16.52
CA LEU A 4 -1.17 68.01 15.54
C LEU A 4 -0.23 66.80 15.42
N ARG A 5 0.99 66.87 15.95
CA ARG A 5 1.95 65.75 15.95
C ARG A 5 1.73 64.75 17.08
N ALA A 6 1.01 65.15 18.14
CA ALA A 6 0.76 64.30 19.31
C ALA A 6 -0.41 63.32 19.12
N LEU A 7 -1.36 63.62 18.22
CA LEU A 7 -2.53 62.78 17.95
C LEU A 7 -2.26 61.64 16.95
N CYS A 8 -1.23 61.74 16.10
CA CYS A 8 -0.86 60.65 15.19
C CYS A 8 -0.02 59.55 15.86
N ALA A 9 0.63 59.85 16.98
CA ALA A 9 1.47 58.88 17.68
C ALA A 9 0.65 57.92 18.56
N THR A 10 -0.55 58.31 18.99
CA THR A 10 -1.41 57.48 19.84
C THR A 10 -2.27 56.50 19.06
N THR A 11 -2.63 56.79 17.81
CA THR A 11 -3.43 55.87 16.97
C THR A 11 -2.62 54.74 16.33
N LEU A 12 -1.30 54.91 16.16
CA LEU A 12 -0.41 53.87 15.63
C LEU A 12 -0.01 52.80 16.67
N ALA A 13 -0.05 53.12 17.97
CA ALA A 13 0.29 52.17 19.03
C ALA A 13 -0.86 51.18 19.34
N ALA A 14 -2.12 51.55 19.07
CA ALA A 14 -3.27 50.69 19.35
C ALA A 14 -3.50 49.61 18.28
N LEU A 15 -3.05 49.81 17.04
CA LEU A 15 -3.16 48.78 15.98
C LEU A 15 -1.99 47.78 15.96
N ALA A 16 -0.91 48.03 16.70
CA ALA A 16 0.25 47.13 16.75
C ALA A 16 0.08 45.96 17.74
N VAL A 17 -0.96 45.95 18.59
CA VAL A 17 -1.20 44.90 19.59
C VAL A 17 -2.19 43.83 19.10
N ALA A 18 -2.87 44.05 17.97
CA ALA A 18 -3.55 42.99 17.22
C ALA A 18 -2.55 42.21 16.34
N GLY A 19 -1.35 41.96 16.87
CA GLY A 19 -0.37 41.07 16.26
C GLY A 19 -0.88 39.65 16.34
N CYS A 20 -1.20 39.08 15.17
CA CYS A 20 -1.35 37.66 14.85
C CYS A 20 -1.28 36.69 16.03
N ALA A 21 -2.28 36.69 16.91
CA ALA A 21 -2.64 35.50 17.65
C ALA A 21 -3.40 34.57 16.68
N THR A 22 -2.76 34.18 15.58
CA THR A 22 -3.01 32.85 15.04
C THR A 22 -2.56 31.93 16.14
N THR A 23 -3.50 31.55 17.01
CA THR A 23 -3.38 30.30 17.75
C THR A 23 -2.85 29.30 16.73
N PRO A 24 -1.73 28.61 16.99
CA PRO A 24 -1.42 27.46 16.17
C PRO A 24 -2.67 26.62 16.29
N ALA A 25 -3.43 26.53 15.19
CA ALA A 25 -4.48 25.54 15.08
C ALA A 25 -3.72 24.26 15.37
N GLU A 26 -3.90 23.76 16.60
CA GLU A 26 -3.33 22.52 17.05
C GLU A 26 -3.74 21.57 15.95
N ARG A 27 -2.77 21.16 15.13
CA ARG A 27 -3.03 20.25 14.02
C ARG A 27 -3.33 18.95 14.70
N THR A 28 -4.59 18.78 15.12
CA THR A 28 -5.10 17.53 15.66
C THR A 28 -4.87 16.53 14.55
N ALA A 29 -3.84 15.70 14.73
CA ALA A 29 -3.52 14.67 13.76
C ALA A 29 -4.79 13.82 13.60
N PRO A 30 -5.24 13.56 12.37
CA PRO A 30 -6.37 12.68 12.17
C PRO A 30 -6.07 11.33 12.86
N PRO A 31 -7.08 10.71 13.49
CA PRO A 31 -6.88 9.44 14.18
C PRO A 31 -6.35 8.39 13.21
N LEU A 32 -5.46 7.51 13.68
CA LEU A 32 -4.93 6.44 12.86
C LEU A 32 -6.05 5.47 12.43
N PRO A 33 -6.05 5.01 11.17
CA PRO A 33 -7.02 4.04 10.68
C PRO A 33 -6.94 2.74 11.47
N ARG A 34 -8.12 2.20 11.83
CA ARG A 34 -8.23 1.01 12.70
C ARG A 34 -8.42 -0.29 11.90
N THR A 35 -9.01 -0.21 10.72
CA THR A 35 -9.22 -1.38 9.86
C THR A 35 -8.04 -1.58 8.91
N ALA A 36 -7.89 -2.80 8.36
CA ALA A 36 -6.90 -3.04 7.30
C ALA A 36 -7.22 -2.19 6.06
N ARG A 37 -8.49 -2.16 5.65
CA ARG A 37 -8.94 -1.39 4.49
C ARG A 37 -8.64 0.10 4.60
N ASP A 38 -8.90 0.70 5.76
CA ASP A 38 -8.65 2.13 5.95
C ASP A 38 -7.14 2.44 5.96
N ARG A 39 -6.31 1.51 6.45
CA ARG A 39 -4.85 1.61 6.36
C ARG A 39 -4.39 1.57 4.90
N ASP A 40 -4.93 0.65 4.10
CA ASP A 40 -4.61 0.56 2.68
C ASP A 40 -4.98 1.85 1.95
N HIS A 41 -6.19 2.38 2.19
CA HIS A 41 -6.62 3.66 1.63
C HIS A 41 -5.74 4.84 2.03
N LEU A 42 -5.25 4.87 3.29
CA LEU A 42 -4.31 5.89 3.74
C LEU A 42 -2.98 5.81 2.99
N ILE A 43 -2.45 4.61 2.79
CA ILE A 43 -1.20 4.40 2.04
C ILE A 43 -1.37 4.76 0.57
N ASP A 44 -2.47 4.38 -0.07
CA ASP A 44 -2.78 4.74 -1.45
C ASP A 44 -2.88 6.28 -1.62
N ALA A 45 -3.56 6.95 -0.68
CA ALA A 45 -3.65 8.41 -0.67
C ALA A 45 -2.28 9.08 -0.48
N ALA A 46 -1.45 8.54 0.42
CA ALA A 46 -0.08 9.03 0.63
C ALA A 46 0.77 8.86 -0.64
N GLN A 47 0.68 7.71 -1.30
CA GLN A 47 1.39 7.45 -2.56
C GLN A 47 0.95 8.44 -3.64
N GLN A 48 -0.36 8.67 -3.79
CA GLN A 48 -0.90 9.62 -4.77
C GLN A 48 -0.33 11.03 -4.55
N VAL A 49 -0.29 11.51 -3.30
CA VAL A 49 0.29 12.83 -2.97
C VAL A 49 1.76 12.92 -3.36
N LEU A 50 2.54 11.85 -3.13
CA LEU A 50 3.97 11.83 -3.48
C LEU A 50 4.18 11.80 -5.00
N VAL A 51 3.37 11.03 -5.72
CA VAL A 51 3.39 10.98 -7.19
C VAL A 51 3.02 12.35 -7.77
N ASP A 52 1.94 12.96 -7.31
CA ASP A 52 1.49 14.27 -7.79
C ASP A 52 2.55 15.36 -7.53
N ARG A 53 3.19 15.34 -6.35
CA ARG A 53 4.29 16.26 -6.05
C ARG A 53 5.49 16.04 -6.97
N CYS A 54 5.82 14.79 -7.28
CA CYS A 54 6.89 14.47 -8.21
C CYS A 54 6.58 14.96 -9.63
N LEU A 55 5.36 14.73 -10.12
CA LEU A 55 4.93 15.21 -11.42
C LEU A 55 4.92 16.74 -11.49
N ALA A 56 4.42 17.41 -10.46
CA ALA A 56 4.40 18.87 -10.38
C ALA A 56 5.80 19.49 -10.49
N ARG A 57 6.81 18.88 -9.84
CA ARG A 57 8.22 19.29 -10.00
C ARG A 57 8.73 19.16 -11.44
N GLN A 58 8.13 18.28 -12.24
CA GLN A 58 8.44 18.09 -13.66
C GLN A 58 7.54 18.91 -14.60
N GLY A 59 6.69 19.79 -14.04
CA GLY A 59 5.72 20.59 -14.81
C GLY A 59 4.60 19.74 -15.41
N LEU A 60 4.29 18.58 -14.83
CA LEU A 60 3.26 17.65 -15.26
C LEU A 60 2.16 17.55 -14.23
N THR A 61 0.94 17.22 -14.67
CA THR A 61 -0.17 16.84 -13.80
C THR A 61 -0.86 15.62 -14.40
N GLN A 62 -1.49 14.79 -13.56
CA GLN A 62 -2.25 13.63 -14.05
C GLN A 62 -3.58 14.03 -14.73
N ARG A 63 -3.97 15.31 -14.68
CA ARG A 63 -5.23 15.81 -15.27
C ARG A 63 -4.98 16.25 -16.71
N HIS A 64 -5.66 15.61 -17.66
CA HIS A 64 -5.62 15.79 -19.12
C HIS A 64 -4.34 15.37 -19.81
N THR A 65 -4.49 14.55 -20.86
CA THR A 65 -3.49 14.40 -21.91
C THR A 65 -4.17 14.00 -23.23
N SER A 66 -3.81 14.72 -24.30
CA SER A 66 -3.86 14.22 -25.68
C SER A 66 -2.70 13.25 -25.93
N ASP A 67 -2.75 12.44 -26.99
CA ASP A 67 -1.83 11.32 -27.25
C ASP A 67 -0.32 11.63 -27.10
N GLY A 68 0.13 12.85 -27.38
CA GLY A 68 1.53 13.27 -27.21
C GLY A 68 1.89 13.66 -25.77
N ALA A 69 0.95 14.25 -25.04
CA ALA A 69 1.10 14.55 -23.62
C ALA A 69 1.10 13.27 -22.78
N ASP A 70 0.44 12.21 -23.27
CA ASP A 70 0.44 10.88 -22.66
C ASP A 70 1.84 10.30 -22.55
N ARG A 71 2.64 10.25 -23.63
CA ARG A 71 3.95 9.60 -23.58
C ARG A 71 4.91 10.27 -22.60
N ARG A 72 4.87 11.61 -22.51
CA ARG A 72 5.69 12.34 -21.54
C ARG A 72 5.22 12.02 -20.11
N LEU A 73 3.91 12.04 -19.86
CA LEU A 73 3.34 11.69 -18.57
C LEU A 73 3.65 10.24 -18.17
N GLN A 74 3.42 9.28 -19.06
CA GLN A 74 3.69 7.86 -18.85
C GLN A 74 5.16 7.61 -18.47
N GLY A 75 6.10 8.17 -19.23
CA GLY A 75 7.52 8.03 -18.90
C GLY A 75 7.93 8.74 -17.60
N ALA A 76 7.23 9.81 -17.21
CA ALA A 76 7.46 10.45 -15.90
C ALA A 76 6.86 9.65 -14.75
N LEU A 77 5.71 9.00 -14.95
CA LEU A 77 5.04 8.16 -13.97
C LEU A 77 5.80 6.86 -13.71
N PHE A 78 6.07 6.12 -14.79
CA PHE A 78 6.53 4.73 -14.73
C PHE A 78 8.03 4.56 -14.99
N GLY A 79 8.73 5.61 -15.39
CA GLY A 79 10.15 5.55 -15.79
C GLY A 79 10.33 5.45 -17.31
N ARG A 80 11.55 5.74 -17.78
CA ARG A 80 11.98 5.59 -19.18
C ARG A 80 13.25 4.76 -19.33
N GLY A 81 13.92 4.45 -18.22
CA GLY A 81 15.13 3.63 -18.19
C GLY A 81 14.88 2.18 -18.58
N ARG A 82 15.92 1.35 -18.50
CA ARG A 82 15.75 -0.11 -18.56
C ARG A 82 15.14 -0.56 -17.23
N PRO A 83 14.18 -1.50 -17.18
CA PRO A 83 13.72 -2.05 -15.92
C PRO A 83 14.89 -2.64 -15.14
N GLU A 84 15.14 -2.16 -13.92
CA GLU A 84 16.24 -2.67 -13.08
C GLU A 84 15.79 -3.72 -12.06
N LEU A 85 14.48 -3.81 -11.77
CA LEU A 85 13.93 -4.82 -10.87
C LEU A 85 13.30 -5.96 -11.66
N ALA A 86 13.54 -7.20 -11.23
CA ALA A 86 12.96 -8.39 -11.83
C ALA A 86 12.70 -9.48 -10.79
N VAL A 87 11.54 -10.13 -10.88
CA VAL A 87 11.17 -11.28 -10.05
C VAL A 87 10.63 -12.37 -10.96
N THR A 88 11.27 -13.54 -10.94
CA THR A 88 10.76 -14.74 -11.61
C THR A 88 9.92 -15.55 -10.63
N LEU A 89 8.65 -15.72 -10.97
CA LEU A 89 7.67 -16.48 -10.22
C LEU A 89 7.88 -18.00 -10.42
N ALA A 90 7.40 -18.83 -9.50
CA ALA A 90 7.41 -20.29 -9.66
C ALA A 90 6.62 -20.74 -10.89
N THR A 91 5.65 -19.96 -11.33
CA THR A 91 4.91 -20.14 -12.60
C THR A 91 5.79 -20.02 -13.84
N GLY A 92 6.98 -19.41 -13.73
CA GLY A 92 7.90 -19.15 -14.84
C GLY A 92 7.78 -17.75 -15.45
N TYR A 93 6.75 -16.98 -15.08
CA TYR A 93 6.64 -15.59 -15.51
C TYR A 93 7.66 -14.70 -14.79
N THR A 94 8.22 -13.73 -15.51
CA THR A 94 9.08 -12.70 -14.93
C THR A 94 8.36 -11.37 -14.94
N VAL A 95 8.22 -10.78 -13.77
CA VAL A 95 7.67 -9.43 -13.59
C VAL A 95 8.82 -8.46 -13.42
N THR A 96 8.81 -7.39 -14.20
CA THR A 96 9.86 -6.35 -14.17
C THR A 96 9.29 -5.00 -13.74
N ALA A 97 10.12 -4.18 -13.11
CA ALA A 97 9.78 -2.80 -12.79
C ALA A 97 10.98 -1.86 -12.96
N HIS A 98 10.66 -0.60 -13.21
CA HIS A 98 11.62 0.50 -13.25
C HIS A 98 11.91 1.01 -11.84
N THR A 99 13.15 1.44 -11.60
CA THR A 99 13.55 2.15 -10.38
C THR A 99 13.55 3.67 -10.55
N ASP A 100 13.29 4.14 -11.78
CA ASP A 100 13.04 5.54 -12.12
C ASP A 100 11.54 5.84 -12.28
N GLY A 101 11.21 7.13 -12.42
CA GLY A 101 9.84 7.62 -12.47
C GLY A 101 9.25 7.99 -11.10
N CYS A 102 8.12 8.69 -11.14
CA CYS A 102 7.47 9.24 -9.96
C CYS A 102 6.84 8.17 -9.07
N LEU A 103 6.38 7.06 -9.65
CA LEU A 103 5.86 5.94 -8.87
C LEU A 103 6.97 5.24 -8.07
N ALA A 104 8.10 4.96 -8.70
CA ALA A 104 9.26 4.36 -8.04
C ALA A 104 9.83 5.26 -6.93
N ALA A 105 9.88 6.58 -7.17
CA ALA A 105 10.25 7.55 -6.14
C ALA A 105 9.29 7.52 -4.95
N ALA A 106 7.97 7.53 -5.19
CA ALA A 106 6.97 7.48 -4.12
C ALA A 106 7.05 6.18 -3.30
N GLN A 107 7.31 5.03 -3.95
CA GLN A 107 7.48 3.75 -3.26
C GLN A 107 8.73 3.73 -2.37
N ARG A 108 9.85 4.28 -2.84
CA ARG A 108 11.05 4.44 -1.99
C ARG A 108 10.79 5.33 -0.78
N ASP A 109 10.07 6.44 -0.97
CA ASP A 109 9.74 7.35 0.12
C ASP A 109 8.83 6.69 1.17
N LEU A 110 7.89 5.83 0.75
CA LEU A 110 6.95 5.16 1.65
C LEU A 110 7.51 3.91 2.34
N TYR A 111 8.28 3.09 1.61
CA TYR A 111 8.65 1.75 2.04
C TYR A 111 10.17 1.59 2.28
N GLY A 112 10.99 2.54 1.83
CA GLY A 112 12.45 2.48 1.91
C GLY A 112 13.04 1.56 0.84
N ASP A 113 13.20 0.29 1.19
CA ASP A 113 13.82 -0.72 0.32
C ASP A 113 12.86 -1.14 -0.80
N GLN A 114 13.03 -0.52 -1.98
CA GLN A 114 12.18 -0.76 -3.13
C GLN A 114 12.33 -2.18 -3.68
N GLU A 115 13.52 -2.78 -3.63
CA GLU A 115 13.75 -4.14 -4.14
C GLU A 115 13.05 -5.17 -3.25
N LEU A 116 13.24 -5.05 -1.94
CA LEU A 116 12.56 -5.92 -0.97
C LEU A 116 11.04 -5.77 -1.04
N TRP A 117 10.54 -4.52 -1.12
CA TRP A 117 9.12 -4.24 -1.28
C TRP A 117 8.58 -4.84 -2.58
N PHE A 118 9.25 -4.62 -3.72
CA PHE A 118 8.83 -5.10 -5.03
C PHE A 118 8.74 -6.62 -5.05
N ARG A 119 9.79 -7.30 -4.57
CA ARG A 119 9.82 -8.76 -4.47
C ARG A 119 8.67 -9.29 -3.61
N THR A 120 8.48 -8.69 -2.44
CA THR A 120 7.43 -9.10 -1.50
C THR A 120 6.06 -8.92 -2.12
N ARG A 121 5.78 -7.75 -2.70
CA ARG A 121 4.49 -7.45 -3.30
C ARG A 121 4.19 -8.35 -4.49
N VAL A 122 5.13 -8.52 -5.42
CA VAL A 122 4.93 -9.40 -6.58
C VAL A 122 4.64 -10.83 -6.14
N VAL A 123 5.34 -11.36 -5.13
CA VAL A 123 5.08 -12.71 -4.62
C VAL A 123 3.73 -12.80 -3.91
N VAL A 124 3.38 -11.85 -3.05
CA VAL A 124 2.12 -11.84 -2.29
C VAL A 124 0.91 -11.68 -3.21
N ASP A 125 0.97 -10.76 -4.17
CA ASP A 125 -0.10 -10.53 -5.14
C ASP A 125 -0.32 -11.75 -6.05
N ASN A 126 0.69 -12.64 -6.18
CA ASN A 126 0.63 -13.88 -6.95
C ASN A 126 0.60 -15.15 -6.09
N LEU A 127 0.38 -15.02 -4.77
CA LEU A 127 0.60 -16.12 -3.81
C LEU A 127 -0.22 -17.37 -4.14
N ARG A 128 -1.45 -17.22 -4.64
CA ARG A 128 -2.28 -18.36 -5.03
C ARG A 128 -1.66 -19.18 -6.15
N ALA A 129 -1.20 -18.52 -7.21
CA ALA A 129 -0.57 -19.20 -8.34
C ALA A 129 0.76 -19.84 -7.92
N GLU A 130 1.55 -19.13 -7.10
CA GLU A 130 2.78 -19.64 -6.51
C GLU A 130 2.56 -20.91 -5.69
N ALA A 131 1.58 -20.89 -4.78
CA ALA A 131 1.25 -22.02 -3.92
C ALA A 131 0.78 -23.23 -4.73
N GLN A 132 -0.13 -23.02 -5.69
CA GLN A 132 -0.62 -24.09 -6.57
C GLN A 132 0.52 -24.72 -7.38
N GLN A 133 1.42 -23.90 -7.93
CA GLN A 133 2.53 -24.42 -8.72
C GLN A 133 3.53 -25.20 -7.87
N ARG A 134 3.77 -24.79 -6.63
CA ARG A 134 4.60 -25.52 -5.67
C ARG A 134 3.95 -26.83 -5.24
N MET A 135 2.64 -26.85 -4.95
CA MET A 135 1.90 -28.08 -4.62
C MET A 135 1.94 -29.11 -5.75
N LYS A 136 1.84 -28.68 -7.01
CA LYS A 136 1.96 -29.60 -8.17
C LYS A 136 3.34 -30.25 -8.27
N ARG A 137 4.40 -29.56 -7.86
CA ARG A 137 5.78 -30.05 -7.88
C ARG A 137 6.15 -30.83 -6.62
N ASP A 138 5.39 -30.66 -5.54
CA ASP A 138 5.60 -31.38 -4.29
C ASP A 138 5.12 -32.84 -4.42
N THR A 139 6.08 -33.76 -4.48
CA THR A 139 5.80 -35.20 -4.57
C THR A 139 5.12 -35.74 -3.31
N GLY A 140 5.29 -35.11 -2.15
CA GLY A 140 4.58 -35.44 -0.91
C GLY A 140 3.10 -35.03 -0.95
N PHE A 141 2.78 -33.96 -1.67
CA PHE A 141 1.39 -33.57 -1.95
C PHE A 141 0.74 -34.49 -2.99
N ALA A 142 1.47 -34.83 -4.07
CA ALA A 142 0.97 -35.73 -5.12
C ALA A 142 0.78 -37.19 -4.65
N ARG A 143 1.53 -37.64 -3.64
CA ARG A 143 1.42 -38.99 -3.07
C ARG A 143 0.31 -39.14 -2.02
N ARG A 144 -0.28 -38.04 -1.55
CA ARG A 144 -1.48 -38.14 -0.71
C ARG A 144 -2.65 -38.50 -1.60
N PRO A 145 -3.31 -39.66 -1.41
CA PRO A 145 -4.57 -39.91 -2.06
C PRO A 145 -5.50 -38.76 -1.68
N HIS A 146 -5.94 -37.99 -2.67
CA HIS A 146 -7.10 -37.13 -2.44
C HIS A 146 -8.21 -38.10 -2.05
N ALA A 147 -8.67 -38.03 -0.80
CA ALA A 147 -9.95 -38.61 -0.46
C ALA A 147 -10.95 -37.91 -1.37
N GLY A 148 -11.33 -38.57 -2.47
CA GLY A 148 -12.38 -38.08 -3.33
C GLY A 148 -13.62 -37.85 -2.46
N PRO A 149 -14.55 -36.98 -2.90
CA PRO A 149 -15.82 -36.87 -2.19
C PRO A 149 -16.35 -38.29 -2.02
N THR A 150 -16.46 -38.73 -0.77
CA THR A 150 -17.12 -39.99 -0.42
C THR A 150 -18.42 -39.99 -1.19
N ALA A 151 -18.67 -41.05 -1.97
CA ALA A 151 -19.92 -41.19 -2.71
C ALA A 151 -21.06 -40.84 -1.76
N PRO A 152 -22.03 -39.99 -2.19
CA PRO A 152 -23.16 -39.68 -1.34
C PRO A 152 -23.80 -41.01 -0.91
N PRO A 153 -24.18 -41.15 0.38
CA PRO A 153 -24.82 -42.37 0.85
C PRO A 153 -26.01 -42.69 -0.03
N ARG A 154 -26.15 -43.95 -0.44
CA ARG A 154 -27.35 -44.39 -1.17
C ARG A 154 -28.52 -44.34 -0.19
N HIS A 155 -29.72 -44.05 -0.69
CA HIS A 155 -30.92 -44.16 0.13
C HIS A 155 -31.01 -45.57 0.75
N GLY A 156 -30.84 -45.66 2.07
CA GLY A 156 -30.83 -46.92 2.82
C GLY A 156 -29.53 -47.19 3.60
N ASP A 157 -28.45 -46.44 3.37
CA ASP A 157 -27.22 -46.61 4.14
C ASP A 157 -27.42 -46.11 5.59
N PRO A 158 -27.06 -46.90 6.62
CA PRO A 158 -27.08 -46.43 8.00
C PRO A 158 -26.11 -45.27 8.17
N ALA A 159 -26.52 -44.23 8.89
CA ALA A 159 -25.68 -43.06 9.14
C ALA A 159 -24.33 -43.49 9.77
N PRO A 160 -23.19 -42.99 9.27
CA PRO A 160 -21.90 -43.32 9.85
C PRO A 160 -21.86 -42.84 11.30
N ALA A 161 -21.38 -43.70 12.21
CA ALA A 161 -21.17 -43.34 13.59
C ALA A 161 -20.20 -42.16 13.67
N VAL A 162 -20.66 -41.02 14.21
CA VAL A 162 -19.82 -39.85 14.46
C VAL A 162 -18.79 -40.24 15.52
N PRO A 163 -17.48 -40.26 15.22
CA PRO A 163 -16.47 -40.47 16.25
C PRO A 163 -16.50 -39.29 17.20
N THR A 164 -16.61 -39.57 18.51
CA THR A 164 -16.47 -38.56 19.55
C THR A 164 -15.07 -37.93 19.45
N PRO A 165 -14.96 -36.59 19.35
CA PRO A 165 -13.66 -35.95 19.27
C PRO A 165 -12.88 -36.19 20.58
N PRO A 166 -11.57 -36.46 20.50
CA PRO A 166 -10.74 -36.52 21.70
C PRO A 166 -10.72 -35.15 22.39
N THR A 167 -10.86 -35.15 23.70
CA THR A 167 -10.79 -33.94 24.54
C THR A 167 -9.44 -33.24 24.32
N PRO A 168 -9.41 -31.92 24.02
CA PRO A 168 -8.14 -31.23 23.81
C PRO A 168 -7.33 -31.17 25.11
N SER A 169 -6.16 -31.80 25.11
CA SER A 169 -5.15 -31.65 26.15
C SER A 169 -4.50 -30.26 26.01
N ALA A 170 -4.58 -29.46 27.08
CA ALA A 170 -3.99 -28.13 27.13
C ALA A 170 -2.46 -28.23 27.26
N ALA A 171 -1.74 -28.00 26.16
CA ALA A 171 -0.31 -27.72 26.18
C ALA A 171 -0.06 -26.20 26.13
N PRO A 172 0.85 -25.65 26.95
CA PRO A 172 1.08 -24.22 27.01
C PRO A 172 1.85 -23.70 25.78
N VAL A 173 1.36 -22.61 25.21
CA VAL A 173 2.01 -21.87 24.13
C VAL A 173 3.25 -21.16 24.69
N ARG A 174 4.43 -21.45 24.12
CA ARG A 174 5.68 -20.75 24.42
C ARG A 174 5.82 -19.59 23.43
N ALA A 175 5.79 -18.37 23.95
CA ALA A 175 6.06 -17.16 23.18
C ALA A 175 7.53 -17.09 22.76
N VAL A 176 7.76 -16.67 21.52
CA VAL A 176 9.05 -16.16 21.02
C VAL A 176 8.88 -14.67 20.79
#